data_AF-A0A7V4H088-F1
#
_entry.id   AF-A0A7V4H088-F1
#
_cell.length_a   1.000
_cell.length_b   1.000
_cell.length_c   1.000
_cell.angle_alpha   90.00
_cell.angle_beta   90.00
_cell.angle_gamma   90.00
#
_symmetry.space_group_name_H-M   'P 1'
#
loop_
_entity.id
_entity.type
_entity.pdbx_description
1 polymer ?
#
loop_
_entity_poly.entity_id
_entity_poly.type
_entity_poly.pdbx_seq_one_letter_code
_entity_poly.pdbx_strand_id
1 'polypeptide(L)'
;MPGITLVTAGCALWLTPFSIRETIRILNRLTAAQVTAEIQPRVFEEQFPNTILYVGDVVSGPVVRWRNIFLADVSPPEQRAGGPGERGEGPVVTVASEAVAVADPANNRIHLAMVNGSTHAVGKTAEEYYNTSFPRGVQTIQAVKPAEVRARAFSEMDMGPLYRAAYGRGDPAWNPIDPRIEFHQRLVLPPACLILALVGIPLGASSRKGGKSAAFVTTVVLAFLY
;
A
#
# COMPACT_ATOMS: atom_id res chain seq x y z
N MET A 1 36.49 0.11 -20.50
CA MET A 1 35.11 0.16 -21.04
C MET A 1 34.28 -1.12 -20.83
N PRO A 2 34.79 -2.37 -20.99
CA PRO A 2 33.93 -3.56 -20.84
C PRO A 2 33.49 -3.85 -19.39
N GLY A 3 34.23 -3.36 -18.39
CA GLY A 3 33.87 -3.55 -16.97
C GLY A 3 32.55 -2.85 -16.60
N ILE A 4 32.36 -1.60 -17.06
CA ILE A 4 31.15 -0.82 -16.74
C ILE A 4 29.91 -1.48 -17.35
N THR A 5 30.00 -1.99 -18.58
CA THR A 5 28.87 -2.66 -19.23
C THR A 5 28.49 -3.97 -18.57
N LEU A 6 29.47 -4.74 -18.09
CA LEU A 6 29.20 -5.98 -17.35
C LEU A 6 28.54 -5.69 -16.01
N VAL A 7 28.98 -4.64 -15.31
CA VAL A 7 28.33 -4.17 -14.08
C VAL A 7 26.91 -3.71 -14.36
N THR A 8 26.69 -2.86 -15.38
CA THR A 8 25.34 -2.42 -15.76
C THR A 8 24.44 -3.59 -16.15
N ALA A 9 24.95 -4.58 -16.89
CA ALA A 9 24.21 -5.79 -17.24
C ALA A 9 23.83 -6.59 -15.99
N GLY A 10 24.76 -6.82 -15.06
CA GLY A 10 24.47 -7.50 -13.80
C GLY A 10 23.42 -6.76 -12.97
N CYS A 11 23.53 -5.44 -12.87
CA CYS A 11 22.56 -4.62 -12.16
C CYS A 11 21.17 -4.65 -12.81
N ALA A 12 21.08 -4.38 -14.11
CA ALA A 12 19.82 -4.26 -14.82
C ALA A 12 19.06 -5.59 -14.95
N LEU A 13 19.79 -6.69 -15.19
CA LEU A 13 19.17 -7.97 -15.48
C LEU A 13 18.80 -8.74 -14.20
N TRP A 14 19.59 -8.61 -13.12
CA TRP A 14 19.47 -9.44 -11.92
C TRP A 14 19.20 -8.63 -10.65
N LEU A 15 19.97 -7.55 -10.41
CA LEU A 15 19.82 -6.77 -9.17
C LEU A 15 18.49 -5.99 -9.12
N THR A 16 18.08 -5.40 -10.24
CA THR A 16 16.83 -4.65 -10.36
C THR A 16 15.60 -5.50 -10.07
N PRO A 17 15.34 -6.63 -10.75
CA PRO A 17 14.16 -7.45 -10.44
C PRO A 17 14.18 -7.98 -9.01
N PHE A 18 15.36 -8.38 -8.50
CA PHE A 18 15.52 -8.81 -7.11
C PHE A 18 15.14 -7.70 -6.11
N SER A 19 15.66 -6.48 -6.32
CA SER A 19 15.39 -5.34 -5.45
C SER A 19 13.92 -4.96 -5.46
N ILE A 20 13.29 -4.95 -6.64
CA ILE A 20 11.85 -4.67 -6.79
C ILE A 20 11.03 -5.71 -6.01
N ARG A 21 11.33 -7.00 -6.20
CA ARG A 21 10.63 -8.09 -5.52
C ARG A 21 10.75 -8.02 -3.99
N GLU A 22 11.94 -7.74 -3.47
CA GLU A 22 12.14 -7.62 -2.02
C GLU A 22 11.47 -6.36 -1.47
N THR A 23 11.53 -5.24 -2.20
CA THR A 23 10.84 -3.99 -1.82
C THR A 23 9.35 -4.22 -1.68
N ILE A 24 8.74 -4.91 -2.64
CA ILE A 24 7.30 -5.20 -2.63
C ILE A 24 6.93 -6.19 -1.53
N ARG A 25 7.78 -7.20 -1.28
CA ARG A 25 7.60 -8.10 -0.13
C ARG A 25 7.59 -7.31 1.19
N ILE A 26 8.54 -6.39 1.36
CA ILE A 26 8.62 -5.54 2.55
C ILE A 26 7.41 -4.63 2.63
N LEU A 27 7.03 -3.95 1.55
CA LEU A 27 5.85 -3.09 1.50
C LEU A 27 4.58 -3.87 1.87
N ASN A 28 4.32 -5.01 1.23
CA ASN A 28 3.14 -5.83 1.56
C ASN A 28 3.15 -6.30 3.02
N ARG A 29 4.33 -6.59 3.59
CA ARG A 29 4.46 -6.92 5.02
C ARG A 29 4.16 -5.73 5.93
N LEU A 30 4.57 -4.53 5.55
CA LEU A 30 4.30 -3.29 6.30
C LEU A 30 2.85 -2.86 6.17
N THR A 31 2.27 -2.91 4.97
CA THR A 31 0.87 -2.59 4.70
C THR A 31 -0.08 -3.50 5.47
N ALA A 32 0.22 -4.81 5.58
CA ALA A 32 -0.54 -5.72 6.42
C ALA A 32 -0.52 -5.33 7.92
N ALA A 33 0.55 -4.68 8.39
CA ALA A 33 0.71 -4.27 9.79
C ALA A 33 0.12 -2.88 10.11
N GLN A 34 -0.22 -2.07 9.11
CA GLN A 34 -0.56 -0.64 9.27
C GLN A 34 -2.06 -0.32 9.37
N VAL A 35 -2.93 -1.33 9.41
CA VAL A 35 -4.39 -1.15 9.42
C VAL A 35 -4.90 -0.25 10.56
N THR A 36 -4.16 -0.12 11.68
CA THR A 36 -4.51 0.77 12.81
C THR A 36 -3.87 2.17 12.74
N ALA A 37 -2.83 2.36 11.93
CA ALA A 37 -2.00 3.57 11.93
C ALA A 37 -2.55 4.72 11.04
N GLU A 38 -3.57 4.44 10.22
CA GLU A 38 -4.04 5.38 9.19
C GLU A 38 -5.36 6.10 9.55
N ILE A 39 -5.91 5.86 10.74
CA ILE A 39 -7.18 6.50 11.16
C ILE A 39 -6.98 7.99 11.39
N GLN A 40 -7.71 8.80 10.63
CA GLN A 40 -7.67 10.24 10.78
C GLN A 40 -8.55 10.69 11.96
N PRO A 41 -8.03 11.49 12.90
CA PRO A 41 -8.84 12.02 13.98
C PRO A 41 -9.88 12.99 13.42
N ARG A 42 -11.07 12.98 14.03
CA ARG A 42 -12.21 13.87 13.76
C ARG A 42 -12.86 13.68 12.39
N VAL A 43 -12.60 12.56 11.73
CA VAL A 43 -13.24 12.16 10.48
C VAL A 43 -14.07 10.91 10.74
N PHE A 44 -15.22 10.79 10.08
CA PHE A 44 -15.98 9.55 10.06
C PHE A 44 -15.38 8.61 8.99
N GLU A 45 -14.82 7.51 9.45
CA GLU A 45 -14.21 6.47 8.62
C GLU A 45 -15.26 5.41 8.27
N GLU A 46 -15.56 5.29 6.97
CA GLU A 46 -16.52 4.32 6.41
C GLU A 46 -15.82 3.18 5.65
N GLN A 47 -14.48 3.11 5.74
CA GLN A 47 -13.69 2.05 5.12
C GLN A 47 -13.91 0.66 5.75
N PHE A 48 -14.58 0.59 6.90
CA PHE A 48 -14.86 -0.67 7.59
C PHE A 48 -16.22 -1.23 7.14
N PRO A 49 -16.31 -2.51 6.74
CA PRO A 49 -17.58 -3.08 6.29
C PRO A 49 -18.62 -3.02 7.40
N ASN A 50 -19.78 -2.44 7.07
CA ASN A 50 -20.92 -2.26 7.97
C ASN A 50 -20.61 -1.52 9.29
N THR A 51 -19.50 -0.79 9.37
CA THR A 51 -19.09 -0.09 10.58
C THR A 51 -18.63 1.33 10.23
N ILE A 52 -19.22 2.32 10.90
CA ILE A 52 -18.77 3.70 10.81
C ILE A 52 -17.98 4.01 12.08
N LEU A 53 -16.73 4.41 11.94
CA LEU A 53 -15.84 4.73 13.06
C LEU A 53 -15.53 6.22 13.09
N TYR A 54 -15.61 6.83 14.26
CA TYR A 54 -15.09 8.17 14.52
C TYR A 54 -14.20 8.14 15.74
N VAL A 55 -13.05 8.81 15.64
CA VAL A 55 -12.09 8.95 16.73
C VAL A 55 -11.80 10.43 16.93
N GLY A 56 -12.11 10.99 18.10
CA GLY A 56 -11.91 12.42 18.34
C GLY A 56 -10.43 12.85 18.42
N ASP A 57 -9.57 11.98 18.97
CA ASP A 57 -8.13 12.22 19.08
C ASP A 57 -7.33 10.91 19.07
N VAL A 58 -6.18 10.92 18.40
CA VAL A 58 -5.29 9.75 18.24
C VAL A 58 -3.93 10.11 18.85
N VAL A 59 -3.66 9.55 20.03
CA VAL A 59 -2.38 9.74 20.72
C VAL A 59 -1.41 8.67 20.23
N SER A 60 -0.42 9.13 19.45
CA SER A 60 0.67 8.29 18.95
C SER A 60 1.63 7.88 20.08
N GLY A 61 2.11 6.65 20.05
CA GLY A 61 3.04 6.10 21.03
C GLY A 61 3.35 4.62 20.75
N PRO A 62 4.07 3.92 21.65
CA PRO A 62 4.32 2.47 21.52
C PRO A 62 3.03 1.66 21.41
N VAL A 63 1.93 2.17 21.99
CA VAL A 63 0.58 1.67 21.86
C VAL A 63 -0.30 2.84 21.47
N VAL A 64 -0.99 2.73 20.32
CA VAL A 64 -1.87 3.79 19.82
C VAL A 64 -3.11 3.86 20.72
N ARG A 65 -3.35 5.04 21.31
CA ARG A 65 -4.53 5.30 22.14
C ARG A 65 -5.48 6.24 21.43
N TRP A 66 -6.72 5.84 21.35
CA TRP A 66 -7.81 6.64 20.81
C TRP A 66 -8.61 7.24 21.95
N ARG A 67 -9.13 8.45 21.74
CA ARG A 67 -10.02 9.14 22.68
C ARG A 67 -11.28 9.59 21.98
N ASN A 68 -12.38 9.58 22.73
CA ASN A 68 -13.72 9.94 22.24
C ASN A 68 -14.07 9.13 20.99
N ILE A 69 -14.25 7.83 21.20
CA ILE A 69 -14.56 6.86 20.15
C ILE A 69 -16.07 6.82 19.99
N PHE A 70 -16.52 6.85 18.75
CA PHE A 70 -17.88 6.57 18.33
C PHE A 70 -17.83 5.49 17.25
N LEU A 71 -18.64 4.46 17.41
CA LEU A 71 -18.74 3.35 16.48
C LEU A 71 -20.20 3.06 16.23
N ALA A 72 -20.61 3.05 14.96
CA ALA A 72 -21.96 2.64 14.56
C ALA A 72 -21.88 1.36 13.74
N ASP A 73 -22.50 0.28 14.25
CA ASP A 73 -22.73 -0.95 13.50
C ASP A 73 -24.03 -0.82 12.71
N VAL A 74 -23.89 -0.75 11.39
CA VAL A 74 -25.00 -0.64 10.42
C VAL A 74 -25.32 -1.98 9.75
N SER A 75 -24.76 -3.09 10.25
CA SER A 75 -25.08 -4.43 9.74
C SER A 75 -26.57 -4.71 9.85
N PRO A 76 -27.17 -5.53 8.98
CA PRO A 76 -28.55 -5.97 9.13
C PRO A 76 -28.79 -6.64 10.50
N PRO A 77 -29.97 -6.50 11.13
CA PRO A 77 -30.26 -7.05 12.45
C PRO A 77 -29.95 -8.55 12.58
N GLU A 78 -30.10 -9.32 11.50
CA GLU A 78 -29.86 -10.77 11.44
C GLU A 78 -28.37 -11.13 11.59
N GLN A 79 -27.46 -10.22 11.25
CA GLN A 79 -26.01 -10.43 11.24
C GLN A 79 -25.33 -9.90 12.51
N ARG A 80 -26.04 -9.19 13.39
CA ARG A 80 -25.45 -8.54 14.58
C ARG A 80 -25.16 -9.53 15.70
N ALA A 81 -24.00 -9.39 16.33
CA ALA A 81 -23.67 -10.12 17.56
C ALA A 81 -24.54 -9.60 18.73
N GLY A 82 -25.39 -10.47 19.29
CA GLY A 82 -26.32 -10.10 20.36
C GLY A 82 -27.61 -10.90 20.46
N GLY A 83 -27.81 -11.93 19.63
CA GLY A 83 -28.98 -12.80 19.67
C GLY A 83 -30.14 -12.24 18.83
N PRO A 84 -30.88 -13.11 18.10
CA PRO A 84 -32.03 -12.70 17.31
C PRO A 84 -33.21 -12.46 18.26
N GLY A 85 -33.64 -11.21 18.45
CA GLY A 85 -34.82 -10.99 19.29
C GLY A 85 -35.34 -9.58 19.39
N GLU A 86 -34.50 -8.64 19.83
CA GLU A 86 -35.03 -7.43 20.48
C GLU A 86 -34.54 -6.11 19.86
N ARG A 87 -33.50 -6.13 19.02
CA ARG A 87 -32.96 -4.93 18.37
C ARG A 87 -33.70 -4.64 17.07
N GLY A 88 -34.03 -3.38 16.83
CA GLY A 88 -34.68 -2.90 15.62
C GLY A 88 -33.74 -2.72 14.44
N GLU A 89 -34.26 -2.18 13.34
CA GLU A 89 -33.48 -1.96 12.11
C GLU A 89 -32.39 -0.90 12.24
N GLY A 90 -32.52 0.03 13.20
CA GLY A 90 -31.55 1.10 13.44
C GLY A 90 -30.13 0.61 13.80
N PRO A 91 -29.12 1.48 13.65
CA PRO A 91 -27.73 1.12 13.96
C PRO A 91 -27.52 0.91 15.46
N VAL A 92 -26.55 0.07 15.80
CA VAL A 92 -26.08 -0.07 17.18
C VAL A 92 -24.89 0.85 17.38
N VAL A 93 -25.04 1.84 18.24
CA VAL A 93 -24.02 2.84 18.51
C VAL A 93 -23.26 2.49 19.78
N THR A 94 -21.94 2.36 19.69
CA THR A 94 -21.06 2.22 20.84
C THR A 94 -20.18 3.44 20.95
N VAL A 95 -20.14 4.05 22.13
CA VAL A 95 -19.26 5.17 22.46
C VAL A 95 -18.30 4.76 23.56
N ALA A 96 -17.08 5.28 23.55
CA ALA A 96 -16.10 5.03 24.60
C ALA A 96 -15.18 6.24 24.81
N SER A 97 -14.77 6.45 26.06
CA SER A 97 -13.86 7.55 26.42
C SER A 97 -12.45 7.34 25.88
N GLU A 98 -11.93 6.12 26.00
CA GLU A 98 -10.61 5.73 25.51
C GLU A 98 -10.67 4.32 24.91
N ALA A 99 -9.81 4.06 23.93
CA ALA A 99 -9.61 2.73 23.38
C ALA A 99 -8.14 2.51 23.03
N VAL A 100 -7.66 1.30 23.28
CA VAL A 100 -6.40 0.82 22.73
C VAL A 100 -6.72 -0.04 21.51
N ALA A 101 -6.24 0.39 20.35
CA ALA A 101 -6.45 -0.31 19.10
C ALA A 101 -5.26 -1.22 18.79
N VAL A 102 -5.53 -2.51 18.60
CA VAL A 102 -4.52 -3.52 18.29
C VAL A 102 -4.89 -4.19 16.97
N ALA A 103 -4.03 -4.05 15.96
CA ALA A 103 -4.19 -4.74 14.69
C ALA A 103 -4.02 -6.26 14.88
N ASP A 104 -4.88 -7.03 14.23
CA ASP A 104 -4.70 -8.45 13.95
C ASP A 104 -4.60 -8.63 12.41
N PRO A 105 -3.38 -8.51 11.84
CA PRO A 105 -3.15 -8.68 10.42
C PRO A 105 -3.53 -10.07 9.89
N ALA A 106 -3.47 -11.11 10.71
CA ALA A 106 -3.74 -12.48 10.28
C ALA A 106 -5.21 -12.67 9.91
N ASN A 107 -6.12 -12.01 10.63
CA ASN A 107 -7.56 -12.06 10.39
C ASN A 107 -8.14 -10.78 9.74
N ASN A 108 -7.28 -9.81 9.39
CA ASN A 108 -7.67 -8.48 8.91
C ASN A 108 -8.63 -7.76 9.87
N ARG A 109 -8.38 -7.83 11.18
CA ARG A 109 -9.25 -7.26 12.21
C ARG A 109 -8.50 -6.23 13.04
N ILE A 110 -9.24 -5.36 13.70
CA ILE A 110 -8.71 -4.52 14.77
C ILE A 110 -9.50 -4.84 16.04
N HIS A 111 -8.77 -5.17 17.11
CA HIS A 111 -9.32 -5.28 18.44
C HIS A 111 -9.23 -3.95 19.16
N LEU A 112 -10.37 -3.45 19.60
CA LEU A 112 -10.53 -2.22 20.35
C LEU A 112 -10.79 -2.58 21.81
N ALA A 113 -9.76 -2.45 22.64
CA ALA A 113 -9.90 -2.54 24.09
C ALA A 113 -10.36 -1.18 24.62
N MET A 114 -11.65 -1.05 24.89
CA MET A 114 -12.33 0.20 25.25
C MET A 114 -12.47 0.35 26.76
N VAL A 115 -12.46 1.61 27.23
CA VAL A 115 -12.61 2.00 28.63
C VAL A 115 -13.74 3.03 28.76
N ASN A 116 -14.59 2.83 29.76
CA ASN A 116 -15.80 3.60 30.04
C ASN A 116 -16.64 3.79 28.77
N GLY A 117 -17.20 2.68 28.28
CA GLY A 117 -18.04 2.68 27.10
C GLY A 117 -19.51 2.43 27.41
N SER A 118 -20.36 2.79 26.44
CA SER A 118 -21.77 2.44 26.44
C SER A 118 -22.24 2.10 25.05
N THR A 119 -23.13 1.11 24.97
CA THR A 119 -23.77 0.68 23.74
C THR A 119 -25.25 1.06 23.80
N HIS A 120 -25.72 1.66 22.72
CA HIS A 120 -27.05 2.22 22.52
C HIS A 120 -27.68 1.54 21.31
N ALA A 121 -28.87 0.99 21.48
CA ALA A 121 -29.62 0.35 20.40
C ALA A 121 -31.11 0.68 20.52
N VAL A 122 -31.76 0.90 19.38
CA VAL A 122 -33.22 1.02 19.30
C VAL A 122 -33.82 -0.39 19.19
N GLY A 123 -34.93 -0.64 19.87
CA GLY A 123 -35.66 -1.90 19.77
C GLY A 123 -36.50 -1.99 18.51
N LYS A 124 -37.27 -3.07 18.35
CA LYS A 124 -38.17 -3.25 17.19
C LYS A 124 -39.26 -2.19 17.14
N THR A 125 -39.70 -1.74 18.31
CA THR A 125 -40.68 -0.68 18.47
C THR A 125 -39.94 0.63 18.77
N ALA A 126 -40.42 1.76 18.25
CA ALA A 126 -39.79 3.07 18.45
C ALA A 126 -39.69 3.51 19.92
N GLU A 127 -40.47 2.89 20.80
CA GLU A 127 -40.52 3.14 22.24
C GLU A 127 -39.48 2.32 23.04
N GLU A 128 -38.88 1.30 22.41
CA GLU A 128 -37.89 0.45 23.06
C GLU A 128 -36.47 0.98 22.83
N TYR A 129 -35.72 1.15 23.92
CA TYR A 129 -34.34 1.61 23.88
C TYR A 129 -33.47 0.83 24.86
N TYR A 130 -32.39 0.27 24.35
CA TYR A 130 -31.42 -0.52 25.11
C TYR A 130 -30.14 0.29 25.30
N ASN A 131 -29.76 0.49 26.56
CA ASN A 131 -28.49 1.11 26.94
C ASN A 131 -27.72 0.15 27.86
N THR A 132 -26.51 -0.22 27.47
CA THR A 132 -25.60 -1.04 28.28
C THR A 132 -24.30 -0.29 28.47
N SER A 133 -23.93 -0.01 29.71
CA SER A 133 -22.64 0.61 30.04
C SER A 133 -21.64 -0.43 30.55
N PHE A 134 -20.36 -0.23 30.25
CA PHE A 134 -19.30 -1.12 30.66
C PHE A 134 -18.03 -0.33 31.03
N PRO A 135 -17.36 -0.67 32.15
CA PRO A 135 -16.11 -0.01 32.53
C PRO A 135 -14.96 -0.41 31.59
N ARG A 136 -14.96 -1.67 31.11
CA ARG A 136 -14.01 -2.19 30.11
C ARG A 136 -14.74 -3.15 29.17
N GLY A 137 -14.42 -3.09 27.90
CA GLY A 137 -15.00 -3.95 26.87
C GLY A 137 -14.03 -4.15 25.72
N VAL A 138 -14.18 -5.24 24.98
CA VAL A 138 -13.42 -5.48 23.76
C VAL A 138 -14.39 -5.58 22.60
N GLN A 139 -14.17 -4.75 21.58
CA GLN A 139 -14.91 -4.81 20.33
C GLN A 139 -13.96 -5.12 19.19
N THR A 140 -14.39 -5.96 18.26
CA THR A 140 -13.58 -6.31 17.09
C THR A 140 -14.24 -5.73 15.86
N ILE A 141 -13.50 -4.93 15.11
CA ILE A 141 -13.94 -4.42 13.80
C ILE A 141 -13.19 -5.18 12.71
N GLN A 142 -13.92 -5.54 11.65
CA GLN A 142 -13.31 -6.14 10.47
C GLN A 142 -12.73 -5.02 9.63
N ALA A 143 -11.43 -5.07 9.33
CA ALA A 143 -10.82 -4.18 8.37
C ALA A 143 -10.91 -4.77 6.96
N VAL A 144 -10.99 -3.89 5.97
CA VAL A 144 -10.80 -4.28 4.58
C VAL A 144 -9.34 -4.71 4.42
N LYS A 145 -9.12 -5.88 3.83
CA LYS A 145 -7.78 -6.33 3.47
C LYS A 145 -7.16 -5.23 2.60
N PRO A 146 -6.05 -4.60 3.03
CA PRO A 146 -5.39 -3.61 2.19
C PRO A 146 -5.17 -4.19 0.80
N ALA A 147 -5.47 -3.41 -0.25
CA ALA A 147 -5.12 -3.82 -1.59
C ALA A 147 -3.61 -4.10 -1.60
N GLU A 148 -3.22 -5.36 -1.85
CA GLU A 148 -1.81 -5.71 -1.94
C GLU A 148 -1.17 -4.75 -2.95
N VAL A 149 -0.10 -4.08 -2.53
CA VAL A 149 0.70 -3.25 -3.43
C VAL A 149 1.35 -4.21 -4.39
N ARG A 150 0.65 -4.48 -5.48
CA ARG A 150 1.16 -5.27 -6.58
C ARG A 150 1.93 -4.30 -7.45
N ALA A 151 3.25 -4.45 -7.55
CA ALA A 151 3.86 -3.88 -8.75
C ALA A 151 3.23 -4.57 -9.96
N ARG A 152 3.40 -3.96 -11.12
CA ARG A 152 3.01 -4.62 -12.36
C ARG A 152 3.69 -5.99 -12.35
N ALA A 153 2.92 -7.07 -12.40
CA ALA A 153 3.43 -8.41 -12.08
C ALA A 153 4.65 -8.83 -12.93
N PHE A 154 4.83 -8.19 -14.09
CA PHE A 154 5.97 -8.38 -14.97
C PHE A 154 7.25 -7.62 -14.56
N SER A 155 7.21 -6.54 -13.79
CA SER A 155 8.40 -5.79 -13.35
C SER A 155 9.18 -6.51 -12.25
N GLU A 156 8.53 -7.43 -11.52
CA GLU A 156 9.19 -8.31 -10.54
C GLU A 156 9.86 -9.53 -11.18
N MET A 157 9.57 -9.81 -12.45
CA MET A 157 10.02 -11.03 -13.11
C MET A 157 11.50 -10.96 -13.50
N ASP A 158 12.17 -12.09 -13.36
CA ASP A 158 13.46 -12.31 -14.01
C ASP A 158 13.31 -12.37 -15.54
N MET A 159 14.43 -12.21 -16.24
CA MET A 159 14.45 -12.06 -17.71
C MET A 159 13.82 -13.26 -18.47
N GLY A 160 14.02 -14.48 -17.97
CA GLY A 160 13.48 -15.69 -18.59
C GLY A 160 11.95 -15.82 -18.49
N PRO A 161 11.36 -15.72 -17.29
CA PRO A 161 9.91 -15.59 -17.12
C PRO A 161 9.32 -14.38 -17.86
N LEU A 162 10.00 -13.23 -17.86
CA LEU A 162 9.54 -12.03 -18.57
C LEU A 162 9.48 -12.24 -20.09
N TYR A 163 10.48 -12.91 -20.69
CA TYR A 163 10.45 -13.25 -22.11
C TYR A 163 9.25 -14.14 -22.46
N ARG A 164 8.92 -15.11 -21.60
CA ARG A 164 7.74 -15.97 -21.77
C ARG A 164 6.43 -15.20 -21.62
N ALA A 165 6.37 -14.22 -20.73
CA ALA A 165 5.21 -13.34 -20.60
C ALA A 165 5.06 -12.39 -21.81
N ALA A 166 6.17 -11.95 -22.40
CA ALA A 166 6.19 -11.02 -23.53
C ALA A 166 5.88 -11.67 -24.88
N TYR A 167 6.38 -12.89 -25.12
CA TYR A 167 6.32 -13.57 -26.42
C TYR A 167 5.64 -14.94 -26.39
N GLY A 168 5.34 -15.48 -25.21
CA GLY A 168 4.58 -16.72 -25.04
C GLY A 168 3.10 -16.47 -24.76
N ARG A 169 2.44 -17.48 -24.18
CA ARG A 169 1.05 -17.37 -23.70
C ARG A 169 1.07 -16.64 -22.35
N GLY A 170 1.04 -15.31 -22.40
CA GLY A 170 0.97 -14.44 -21.22
C GLY A 170 -0.37 -14.56 -20.49
N ASP A 171 -0.45 -13.96 -19.31
CA ASP A 171 -1.70 -13.86 -18.55
C ASP A 171 -2.74 -13.05 -19.36
N PRO A 172 -3.95 -13.58 -19.62
CA PRO A 172 -5.01 -12.86 -20.34
C PRO A 172 -5.41 -11.54 -19.67
N ALA A 173 -5.13 -11.37 -18.38
CA ALA A 173 -5.41 -10.16 -17.63
C ALA A 173 -4.48 -8.99 -17.99
N TRP A 174 -3.37 -9.23 -18.68
CA TRP A 174 -2.36 -8.20 -18.98
C TRP A 174 -2.47 -7.72 -20.42
N ASN A 175 -2.12 -6.45 -20.64
CA ASN A 175 -1.84 -5.98 -21.98
C ASN A 175 -0.52 -6.63 -22.45
N PRO A 176 -0.49 -7.39 -23.56
CA PRO A 176 0.73 -8.07 -24.04
C PRO A 176 1.86 -7.10 -24.44
N ILE A 177 1.57 -5.81 -24.58
CA ILE A 177 2.57 -4.78 -24.92
C ILE A 177 3.45 -4.45 -23.71
N ASP A 178 2.90 -4.44 -22.50
CA ASP A 178 3.61 -4.03 -21.28
C ASP A 178 4.84 -4.90 -20.94
N PRO A 179 4.75 -6.25 -20.91
CA PRO A 179 5.92 -7.09 -20.65
C PRO A 179 6.96 -7.02 -21.77
N ARG A 180 6.55 -6.69 -23.02
CA ARG A 180 7.48 -6.47 -24.13
C ARG A 180 8.29 -5.20 -23.94
N ILE A 181 7.63 -4.10 -23.54
CA ILE A 181 8.31 -2.83 -23.26
C ILE A 181 9.35 -3.05 -22.16
N GLU A 182 8.96 -3.67 -21.05
CA GLU A 182 9.86 -3.94 -19.92
C GLU A 182 11.07 -4.80 -20.34
N PHE A 183 10.84 -5.83 -21.16
CA PHE A 183 11.90 -6.69 -21.67
C PHE A 183 12.91 -5.91 -22.53
N HIS A 184 12.44 -5.13 -23.50
CA HIS A 184 13.30 -4.32 -24.36
C HIS A 184 14.02 -3.23 -23.59
N GLN A 185 13.34 -2.56 -22.66
CA GLN A 185 13.93 -1.52 -21.82
C GLN A 185 15.12 -2.06 -21.03
N ARG A 186 14.99 -3.24 -20.40
CA ARG A 186 16.10 -3.88 -19.67
C ARG A 186 17.25 -4.31 -20.57
N LEU A 187 16.94 -4.79 -21.78
CA LEU A 187 17.95 -5.26 -22.74
C LEU A 187 18.74 -4.11 -23.36
N VAL A 188 18.15 -2.92 -23.50
CA VAL A 188 18.79 -1.73 -24.07
C VAL A 188 19.71 -1.01 -23.07
N LEU A 189 19.54 -1.17 -21.76
CA LEU A 189 20.35 -0.49 -20.74
C LEU A 189 21.87 -0.76 -20.86
N PRO A 190 22.35 -2.01 -20.99
CA PRO A 190 23.80 -2.27 -21.12
C PRO A 190 24.44 -1.74 -22.42
N PRO A 191 23.88 -1.94 -23.64
CA PRO A 191 24.46 -1.39 -24.85
C PRO A 191 24.35 0.13 -24.94
N ALA A 192 23.36 0.77 -24.30
CA ALA A 192 23.26 2.23 -24.23
C ALA A 192 24.53 2.85 -23.63
N CYS A 193 25.14 2.24 -22.61
CA CYS A 193 26.40 2.71 -22.05
C CYS A 193 27.55 2.70 -23.08
N LEU A 194 27.59 1.72 -23.98
CA LEU A 194 28.60 1.66 -25.06
C LEU A 194 28.35 2.72 -26.11
N ILE A 195 27.09 2.89 -26.51
CA ILE A 195 26.70 3.89 -27.52
C ILE A 195 27.00 5.30 -27.00
N LEU A 196 26.63 5.61 -25.76
CA LEU A 196 26.92 6.90 -25.13
C LEU A 196 28.43 7.13 -24.95
N ALA A 197 29.19 6.10 -24.58
CA ALA A 197 30.65 6.21 -24.51
C ALA A 197 31.26 6.47 -25.89
N LEU A 198 30.78 5.78 -26.93
CA LEU A 198 31.25 5.93 -28.30
C LEU A 198 30.92 7.32 -28.88
N VAL A 199 29.75 7.87 -28.56
CA VAL A 199 29.34 9.23 -28.96
C VAL A 199 30.04 10.30 -28.11
N GLY A 200 30.31 10.02 -26.84
CA GLY A 200 30.98 10.94 -25.92
C GLY A 200 32.46 11.19 -26.25
N ILE A 201 33.18 10.19 -26.76
CA ILE A 201 34.61 10.31 -27.15
C ILE A 201 34.84 11.40 -28.22
N PRO A 202 34.16 11.39 -29.39
CA PRO A 202 34.38 12.40 -30.42
C PRO A 202 33.88 13.78 -29.99
N LEU A 203 32.79 13.87 -29.22
CA LEU A 203 32.29 15.13 -28.68
C LEU A 203 33.26 15.76 -27.66
N GLY A 204 33.86 14.93 -26.79
CA GLY A 204 34.90 15.36 -25.86
C GLY A 204 36.19 15.79 -26.56
N ALA A 205 36.61 15.07 -27.61
CA ALA A 205 37.83 15.38 -28.37
C ALA A 205 37.69 16.59 -29.31
N SER A 206 36.49 16.84 -29.83
CA SER A 206 36.16 17.95 -30.74
C SER A 206 36.02 19.30 -30.02
N SER A 207 35.76 19.29 -28.70
CA SER A 207 35.65 20.50 -27.85
C SER A 207 37.01 21.16 -27.55
N ARG A 208 37.94 21.14 -28.50
CA ARG A 208 39.31 21.66 -28.34
C ARG A 208 39.36 23.20 -28.28
N LYS A 209 38.26 23.90 -28.64
CA LYS A 209 38.16 25.38 -28.67
C LYS A 209 37.31 26.01 -27.55
N GLY A 210 36.47 25.25 -26.85
CA GLY A 210 35.78 25.69 -25.64
C GLY A 210 36.41 24.98 -24.45
N GLY A 211 36.77 25.68 -23.36
CA GLY A 211 37.47 25.08 -22.22
C GLY A 211 36.79 23.83 -21.64
N LYS A 212 37.44 23.14 -20.68
CA LYS A 212 36.98 21.86 -20.08
C LYS A 212 35.48 21.83 -19.70
N SER A 213 34.91 22.97 -19.32
CA SER A 213 33.50 23.12 -18.96
C SER A 213 32.53 23.04 -20.16
N ALA A 214 32.93 23.44 -21.35
CA ALA A 214 32.08 23.39 -22.55
C ALA A 214 31.79 21.94 -22.96
N ALA A 215 32.80 21.07 -22.92
CA ALA A 215 32.62 19.63 -23.17
C ALA A 215 31.63 19.00 -22.18
N PHE A 216 31.70 19.36 -20.90
CA PHE A 216 30.79 18.85 -19.87
C PHE A 216 29.33 19.27 -20.13
N VAL A 217 29.09 20.55 -20.43
CA VAL A 217 27.73 21.05 -20.74
C VAL A 217 27.16 20.35 -21.97
N THR A 218 27.96 20.19 -23.04
CA THR A 218 27.51 19.47 -24.25
C THR A 218 27.17 18.01 -23.96
N THR A 219 27.94 17.31 -23.13
CA THR A 219 27.63 15.92 -22.75
C THR A 219 26.37 15.79 -21.90
N VAL A 220 26.10 16.75 -21.00
CA VAL A 220 24.87 16.76 -20.19
C VAL A 220 23.65 17.00 -21.08
N VAL A 221 23.72 17.98 -21.99
CA VAL A 221 22.62 18.26 -22.93
C VAL A 221 22.31 17.04 -23.81
N LEU A 222 23.35 16.35 -24.29
CA LEU A 222 23.17 15.11 -25.05
C LEU A 222 22.49 14.02 -24.20
N ALA A 223 22.91 13.84 -22.96
CA ALA A 223 22.33 12.84 -22.06
C ALA A 223 20.87 13.13 -21.69
N PHE A 224 20.46 14.40 -21.65
CA PHE A 224 19.06 14.79 -21.41
C PHE A 224 18.15 14.58 -22.64
N LEU A 225 18.72 14.67 -23.85
CA LEU A 225 17.97 14.47 -25.09
C LEU A 225 17.85 13.00 -25.51
N TYR A 226 18.74 12.16 -24.98
CA TYR A 226 18.73 10.70 -25.17
C TYR A 226 17.75 10.03 -24.20
#